data_AF-A0A624SZG6-F1
#
_entry.id   AF-A0A624SZG6-F1
#
_cell.length_a   1.000
_cell.length_b   1.000
_cell.length_c   1.000
_cell.angle_alpha   90.00
_cell.angle_beta   90.00
_cell.angle_gamma   90.00
#
_symmetry.space_group_name_H-M   'P 1'
#
loop_
_entity.id
_entity.type
_entity.pdbx_description
1 polymer ?
#
loop_
_entity_poly.entity_id
_entity_poly.type
_entity_poly.pdbx_seq_one_letter_code
_entity_poly.pdbx_strand_id
1 'polypeptide(L)' 'QISMKGIKDGALIEVIKSGKWDDAAVKQQLAAFSNIEQQARYYRVKYYFDLSKVLTPEQRQQVQQDLAQALE' A
#
# COMPACT_ATOMS: atom_id res chain seq x y z
N GLN A 1 -10.73 -6.47 0.09
CA GLN A 1 -9.61 -7.33 0.50
C GLN A 1 -8.38 -6.94 -0.31
N ILE A 2 -7.20 -6.83 0.33
CA ILE A 2 -5.93 -6.58 -0.37
C ILE A 2 -5.45 -7.92 -0.95
N SER A 3 -5.15 -7.95 -2.24
CA SER A 3 -4.62 -9.12 -2.92
C SER A 3 -3.10 -9.12 -2.86
N MET A 4 -2.52 -10.21 -2.35
CA MET A 4 -1.07 -10.45 -2.34
C MET A 4 -0.57 -11.20 -3.60
N LYS A 5 -1.43 -11.32 -4.61
CA LYS A 5 -1.10 -12.04 -5.85
C LYS A 5 0.16 -11.45 -6.49
N GLY A 6 1.15 -12.31 -6.74
CA GLY A 6 2.40 -11.92 -7.40
C GLY A 6 3.58 -11.64 -6.46
N ILE A 7 3.34 -11.51 -5.15
CA ILE A 7 4.43 -11.62 -4.18
C ILE A 7 4.95 -13.05 -4.20
N LYS A 8 6.28 -13.18 -4.23
CA LYS A 8 6.97 -14.43 -3.91
C LYS A 8 7.76 -14.20 -2.64
N ASP A 9 7.30 -14.83 -1.55
CA ASP A 9 7.97 -14.72 -0.26
C ASP A 9 9.44 -15.16 -0.39
N GLY A 10 10.36 -14.30 0.06
CA GLY A 10 11.78 -14.59 0.04
C GLY A 10 12.49 -14.38 -1.31
N ALA A 11 11.81 -13.98 -2.40
CA ALA A 11 12.47 -13.80 -3.70
C ALA A 11 13.64 -12.79 -3.68
N LEU A 12 13.51 -11.68 -2.94
CA LEU A 12 14.64 -10.75 -2.77
C LEU A 12 15.76 -11.33 -1.89
N ILE A 13 15.42 -12.17 -0.91
CA ILE A 13 16.40 -12.89 -0.08
C ILE A 13 17.16 -13.90 -0.95
N GLU A 14 16.49 -14.56 -1.89
CA GLU A 14 17.12 -15.47 -2.85
C GLU A 14 18.10 -14.76 -3.78
N VAL A 15 17.77 -13.56 -4.27
CA VAL A 15 18.71 -12.72 -5.04
C VAL A 15 19.97 -12.45 -4.23
N ILE A 16 19.84 -12.07 -2.96
CA ILE A 16 20.99 -11.84 -2.06
C ILE A 16 21.79 -13.12 -1.85
N LYS A 17 21.12 -14.23 -1.51
CA LYS A 17 21.76 -15.54 -1.28
C LYS A 17 22.48 -16.06 -2.51
N SER A 18 21.98 -15.77 -3.71
CA SER A 18 22.59 -16.20 -4.96
C SER A 18 23.92 -15.49 -5.26
N GLY A 19 24.17 -14.34 -4.64
CA GLY A 19 25.31 -13.47 -4.96
C GLY A 19 25.27 -12.88 -6.37
N LYS A 20 24.15 -13.03 -7.09
CA LYS A 20 23.97 -12.55 -8.47
C LYS A 20 22.77 -11.60 -8.52
N TRP A 21 22.97 -10.46 -9.16
CA TRP A 21 21.91 -9.49 -9.39
C TRP A 21 20.96 -10.00 -10.49
N ASP A 22 19.71 -10.28 -10.12
CA ASP A 22 18.62 -10.56 -11.06
C ASP A 22 17.68 -9.35 -11.11
N ASP A 23 17.94 -8.46 -12.05
CA ASP A 23 17.19 -7.22 -12.24
C ASP A 23 15.70 -7.47 -12.49
N ALA A 24 15.36 -8.53 -13.25
CA ALA A 24 13.99 -8.86 -13.58
C ALA A 24 13.22 -9.35 -12.35
N ALA A 25 13.82 -10.26 -11.57
CA ALA A 25 13.22 -10.76 -10.34
C ALA A 25 13.02 -9.63 -9.31
N VAL A 26 14.00 -8.73 -9.17
CA VAL A 26 13.90 -7.57 -8.28
C VAL A 26 12.77 -6.64 -8.72
N LYS A 27 12.74 -6.21 -9.99
CA LYS A 27 11.70 -5.32 -10.51
C LYS A 27 10.31 -5.92 -10.39
N GLN A 28 10.17 -7.23 -10.63
CA GLN A 28 8.89 -7.92 -10.50
C GLN A 28 8.38 -7.89 -9.05
N GLN A 29 9.24 -8.14 -8.05
CA GLN A 29 8.84 -8.09 -6.65
C GLN A 29 8.51 -6.66 -6.20
N LEU A 30 9.30 -5.66 -6.61
CA LEU A 30 9.01 -4.26 -6.30
C LEU A 30 7.67 -3.80 -6.90
N ALA A 31 7.35 -4.23 -8.13
CA ALA A 31 6.06 -3.95 -8.74
C ALA A 31 4.90 -4.60 -7.96
N ALA A 32 5.09 -5.84 -7.48
CA ALA A 32 4.09 -6.53 -6.65
C ALA A 32 3.85 -5.80 -5.32
N PHE A 33 4.92 -5.32 -4.66
CA PHE A 33 4.81 -4.51 -3.44
C PHE A 33 4.11 -3.18 -3.70
N SER A 34 4.50 -2.46 -4.75
CA SER A 34 3.86 -1.19 -5.11
C SER A 34 2.36 -1.35 -5.37
N ASN A 35 1.94 -2.44 -6.03
CA ASN A 35 0.52 -2.75 -6.24
C ASN A 35 -0.24 -3.00 -4.92
N ILE A 36 0.41 -3.59 -3.92
CA ILE A 36 -0.21 -3.78 -2.59
C ILE A 36 -0.32 -2.46 -1.85
N GLU A 37 0.70 -1.61 -1.90
CA GLU A 37 0.65 -0.27 -1.32
C GLU A 37 -0.46 0.57 -1.95
N GLN A 38 -0.64 0.49 -3.27
CA GLN A 38 -1.73 1.15 -3.98
C GLN A 38 -3.10 0.66 -3.53
N GLN A 39 -3.28 -0.66 -3.38
CA GLN A 39 -4.52 -1.23 -2.84
C GLN A 39 -4.77 -0.76 -1.39
N ALA A 40 -3.74 -0.73 -0.56
CA ALA A 40 -3.84 -0.25 0.83
C ALA A 40 -4.26 1.22 0.89
N ARG A 41 -3.65 2.09 0.07
CA ARG A 41 -4.02 3.51 -0.07
C ARG A 41 -5.47 3.66 -0.51
N TYR A 42 -5.91 2.88 -1.51
CA TYR A 42 -7.31 2.89 -1.95
C TYR A 42 -8.28 2.60 -0.80
N TYR A 43 -8.04 1.52 -0.04
CA TYR A 43 -8.94 1.16 1.07
C TYR A 43 -8.88 2.16 2.22
N ARG A 44 -7.71 2.78 2.46
CA ARG A 44 -7.57 3.86 3.45
C ARG A 44 -8.43 5.06 3.07
N VAL A 45 -8.33 5.54 1.83
CA VAL A 45 -9.20 6.63 1.33
C VAL A 45 -10.68 6.27 1.44
N LYS A 46 -11.05 5.04 1.04
CA LYS A 46 -12.43 4.56 1.16
C LYS A 46 -12.93 4.58 2.61
N TYR A 47 -12.10 4.16 3.56
CA TYR A 47 -12.44 4.18 4.99
C TYR A 47 -12.72 5.60 5.49
N TYR A 48 -11.81 6.56 5.24
CA TYR A 48 -12.00 7.95 5.66
C TYR A 48 -13.20 8.61 4.97
N PHE A 49 -13.46 8.26 3.70
CA PHE A 49 -14.66 8.71 3.00
C PHE A 49 -15.94 8.18 3.64
N ASP A 50 -16.01 6.88 3.94
CA ASP A 50 -17.20 6.29 4.58
C ASP A 50 -17.43 6.86 5.99
N LEU A 51 -16.35 7.10 6.74
CA LEU A 51 -16.41 7.78 8.04
C LEU A 51 -16.97 9.21 7.91
N SER A 52 -16.57 9.96 6.88
CA SER A 52 -17.01 11.35 6.67
C SER A 52 -18.53 11.53 6.52
N LYS A 53 -19.25 10.48 6.09
CA LYS A 53 -20.70 10.50 5.85
C LYS A 53 -21.53 10.66 7.13
N VAL A 54 -20.98 10.28 8.29
CA VAL A 54 -21.69 10.30 9.57
C VAL A 54 -21.23 11.43 10.50
N LEU A 55 -20.34 12.30 10.02
CA LEU A 55 -19.69 13.34 10.82
C LEU A 55 -20.26 14.74 10.57
N THR A 56 -20.13 15.60 11.59
CA THR A 56 -20.38 17.03 11.45
C THR A 56 -19.35 17.69 10.53
N PRO A 57 -19.61 18.90 9.99
CA PRO A 57 -18.64 19.62 9.17
C PRO A 57 -17.27 19.80 9.85
N GLU A 58 -17.24 20.11 11.14
CA GLU A 58 -16.01 20.33 11.92
C GLU A 58 -15.21 19.04 12.05
N GLN A 59 -15.88 17.93 12.36
CA GLN A 59 -15.26 16.61 12.44
C GLN A 59 -14.73 16.13 11.08
N ARG A 60 -15.41 16.47 9.98
CA ARG A 60 -14.91 16.17 8.62
C ARG A 60 -13.61 16.90 8.32
N GLN A 61 -13.42 18.11 8.83
CA GLN A 61 -12.17 18.84 8.67
C GLN A 61 -11.01 18.13 9.36
N GLN A 62 -11.21 17.56 10.55
CA GLN A 62 -10.20 16.75 11.23
C GLN A 62 -9.87 15.48 10.43
N VAL A 63 -10.90 14.76 9.94
CA VAL A 63 -10.74 13.56 9.11
C VAL A 63 -9.94 13.83 7.83
N GLN A 64 -10.03 15.03 7.25
CA GLN A 64 -9.20 15.40 6.10
C GLN A 64 -7.71 15.51 6.47
N GLN A 65 -7.39 16.07 7.64
CA GLN A 65 -6.02 16.17 8.14
C GLN A 65 -5.47 14.78 8.45
N ASP A 66 -6.25 13.94 9.13
CA ASP A 66 -5.87 12.57 9.46
C ASP A 66 -5.62 11.73 8.19
N LEU A 67 -6.44 11.92 7.16
CA LEU A 67 -6.24 11.26 5.87
C LEU A 67 -4.94 11.72 5.20
N ALA A 68 -4.64 13.03 5.22
CA ALA A 68 -3.41 13.56 4.64
C ALA A 68 -2.18 12.93 5.31
N GLN A 69 -2.13 12.93 6.64
CA GLN A 69 -1.04 12.31 7.40
C GLN A 69 -0.93 10.80 7.12
N ALA A 70 -2.05 10.10 6.96
CA ALA A 70 -2.05 8.67 6.71
C ALA A 70 -1.69 8.31 5.25
N LEU A 71 -1.56 9.28 4.36
CA LEU A 71 -1.13 9.09 2.97
C LEU A 71 0.34 9.50 2.72
N GLU A 72 0.96 10.22 3.65
CA GLU A 72 2.42 10.43 3.72
C GLU A 72 3.17 9.12 4.00
#